data_AF-A0A3G8WVU9-F1
#
_entry.id   AF-A0A3G8WVU9-F1
#
_cell.length_a   1.000
_cell.length_b   1.000
_cell.length_c   1.000
_cell.angle_alpha   90.00
_cell.angle_beta   90.00
_cell.angle_gamma   90.00
#
_symmetry.space_group_name_H-M   'P 1'
#
loop_
_entity.id
_entity.type
_entity.pdbx_description
1 polymer ?
#
loop_
_entity_poly.entity_id
_entity_poly.type
_entity_poly.pdbx_seq_one_letter_code
_entity_poly.pdbx_strand_id
1 'polypeptide(L)' 'MENPKEDDTKKKVNAAAKYSAIGFQMIITIGLLTFIGYKIDEHRNSETKIITAAFALLGVGIALYQVIRQVTK' A
#
# COMPACT_ATOMS: atom_id res chain seq x y z
N MET A 1 5.60 38.55 -11.53
CA MET A 1 5.09 37.82 -12.70
C MET A 1 5.37 36.35 -12.43
N GLU A 2 4.38 35.60 -11.95
CA GLU A 2 4.54 34.15 -11.77
C GLU A 2 4.74 33.52 -13.15
N ASN A 3 5.86 32.82 -13.32
CA ASN A 3 6.23 32.19 -14.58
C ASN A 3 5.40 30.90 -14.71
N PRO A 4 4.53 30.75 -15.73
CA PRO A 4 3.64 29.59 -15.86
C PRO A 4 4.39 28.24 -15.87
N LYS A 5 5.68 28.24 -16.22
CA LYS A 5 6.55 27.04 -16.22
C LYS A 5 6.86 26.49 -14.81
N GLU A 6 6.84 27.33 -13.77
CA GLU A 6 7.10 26.89 -12.39
C GLU A 6 5.88 26.21 -11.75
N ASP A 7 4.66 26.63 -12.10
CA ASP A 7 3.41 26.06 -11.56
C ASP A 7 3.19 24.62 -12.05
N ASP A 8 3.42 24.38 -13.35
CA ASP A 8 3.34 23.04 -13.95
C ASP A 8 4.36 22.06 -13.37
N THR A 9 5.59 22.55 -13.11
CA THR A 9 6.64 21.74 -12.51
C THR A 9 6.30 21.37 -11.06
N LYS A 10 5.80 22.33 -10.27
CA LYS A 10 5.33 22.10 -8.89
C LYS A 10 4.17 21.10 -8.86
N LYS A 11 3.19 21.19 -9.76
CA LYS A 11 2.09 20.22 -9.86
C LYS A 11 2.58 18.81 -10.17
N LYS A 12 3.52 18.64 -11.10
CA LYS A 12 4.08 17.33 -11.43
C LYS A 12 4.87 16.71 -10.28
N VAL A 13 5.68 17.51 -9.59
CA VAL A 13 6.42 17.06 -8.40
C VAL A 13 5.46 16.64 -7.29
N ASN A 14 4.39 17.41 -7.08
CA ASN A 14 3.39 17.10 -6.06
C ASN A 14 2.61 15.81 -6.39
N ALA A 15 2.30 15.57 -7.66
CA ALA A 15 1.68 14.32 -8.11
C ALA A 15 2.61 13.10 -7.88
N ALA A 16 3.89 13.21 -8.25
CA ALA A 16 4.86 12.13 -8.03
C ALA A 16 5.06 11.80 -6.54
N ALA A 17 5.14 12.83 -5.69
CA ALA A 17 5.21 12.67 -4.24
C ALA A 17 3.95 11.99 -3.69
N LYS A 18 2.76 12.38 -4.16
CA LYS A 18 1.48 11.79 -3.76
C LYS A 18 1.39 10.31 -4.09
N TYR A 19 1.74 9.90 -5.32
CA TYR A 19 1.71 8.48 -5.70
C TYR A 19 2.75 7.65 -4.95
N SER A 20 3.93 8.21 -4.70
CA SER A 20 4.96 7.57 -3.88
C SER A 20 4.45 7.30 -2.46
N ALA A 21 3.81 8.30 -1.83
CA ALA A 21 3.23 8.17 -0.49
C ALA A 21 2.13 7.09 -0.43
N ILE A 22 1.27 7.02 -1.45
CA ILE A 22 0.25 5.97 -1.57
C ILE A 22 0.90 4.59 -1.67
N GLY A 23 1.94 4.44 -2.50
CA GLY A 23 2.69 3.18 -2.62
C GLY A 23 3.32 2.75 -1.28
N PHE A 24 3.92 3.68 -0.55
CA PHE A 24 4.43 3.40 0.80
C PHE A 24 3.33 2.94 1.76
N GLN A 25 2.17 3.60 1.75
CA GLN A 25 1.01 3.19 2.55
C GLN A 25 0.54 1.77 2.21
N MET A 26 0.54 1.39 0.93
CA MET A 26 0.19 0.02 0.50
C MET A 26 1.17 -1.00 1.06
N ILE A 27 2.47 -0.74 0.95
CA ILE A 27 3.53 -1.65 1.46
C ILE A 27 3.36 -1.84 2.97
N ILE A 28 3.13 -0.75 3.72
CA ILE A 28 2.90 -0.82 5.17
C ILE A 28 1.67 -1.67 5.48
N THR A 29 0.57 -1.47 4.76
CA THR A 29 -0.69 -2.20 4.99
C THR A 29 -0.53 -3.71 4.71
N ILE A 30 0.06 -4.05 3.57
CA ILE A 30 0.29 -5.45 3.16
C ILE A 30 1.30 -6.12 4.11
N GLY A 31 2.39 -5.43 4.42
CA GLY A 31 3.43 -5.91 5.33
C GLY A 31 2.87 -6.18 6.74
N LEU A 32 2.05 -5.28 7.27
CA LEU A 32 1.43 -5.44 8.58
C LEU A 32 0.49 -6.65 8.62
N LEU A 33 -0.39 -6.80 7.63
CA LEU A 33 -1.31 -7.94 7.57
C LEU A 33 -0.56 -9.26 7.38
N THR A 34 0.44 -9.29 6.50
CA THR A 34 1.29 -10.47 6.29
C THR A 34 2.06 -10.84 7.55
N PHE A 35 2.60 -9.86 8.29
CA PHE A 35 3.30 -10.08 9.55
C PHE A 35 2.38 -10.63 10.64
N ILE A 36 1.15 -10.12 10.72
CA ILE A 36 0.13 -10.66 11.63
C ILE A 36 -0.16 -12.13 11.28
N GLY A 37 -0.38 -12.44 10.00
CA GLY A 37 -0.59 -13.82 9.55
C GLY A 37 0.59 -14.73 9.86
N TYR A 38 1.81 -14.24 9.66
CA TYR A 38 3.06 -14.96 9.96
C TYR A 38 3.17 -15.30 11.45
N LYS A 39 2.92 -14.32 12.33
CA LYS A 39 2.97 -14.55 13.78
C LYS A 39 1.94 -15.57 14.25
N ILE A 40 0.76 -15.60 13.61
CA ILE A 40 -0.27 -16.59 13.91
C ILE A 40 0.17 -17.99 13.46
N ASP A 41 0.70 -18.13 12.24
CA ASP A 41 1.21 -19.40 11.73
C ASP A 41 2.37 -19.93 12.58
N GLU A 42 3.28 -19.05 13.01
CA GLU A 42 4.41 -19.38 13.89
C GLU A 42 3.93 -19.86 15.26
N HIS A 43 2.96 -19.15 15.86
CA HIS A 43 2.36 -19.57 17.14
C HIS A 43 1.62 -20.91 17.03
N ARG A 44 1.07 -21.23 15.86
CA ARG A 44 0.38 -22.50 15.59
C ARG A 44 1.32 -23.64 15.23
N ASN A 45 2.63 -23.40 15.14
CA ASN A 45 3.63 -24.38 14.68
C ASN A 45 3.21 -25.03 13.35
N SER A 46 2.52 -24.26 12.50
CA SER A 46 1.97 -24.80 11.26
C SER A 46 3.09 -24.93 10.22
N GLU A 47 3.37 -26.14 9.76
CA GLU A 47 4.35 -26.38 8.70
C GLU A 47 3.96 -25.68 7.39
N THR A 48 2.66 -25.47 7.18
CA THR A 48 2.11 -24.75 6.04
C THR A 48 1.61 -23.37 6.46
N LYS A 49 2.18 -22.31 5.87
CA LYS A 49 1.87 -20.90 6.17
C LYS A 49 0.55 -20.42 5.55
N ILE A 50 -0.53 -21.14 5.82
CA ILE A 50 -1.83 -20.91 5.18
C ILE A 50 -2.45 -19.59 5.66
N ILE A 51 -2.31 -19.25 6.94
CA ILE A 51 -2.89 -18.01 7.48
C ILE A 51 -2.12 -16.79 6.96
N THR A 52 -0.79 -16.88 6.87
CA THR A 52 0.05 -15.87 6.23
C THR A 52 -0.39 -15.63 4.79
N ALA A 53 -0.61 -16.70 4.02
CA ALA A 53 -1.06 -16.59 2.63
C ALA A 53 -2.44 -15.92 2.52
N ALA A 54 -3.40 -16.30 3.37
CA ALA A 54 -4.72 -15.68 3.42
C ALA A 54 -4.65 -14.19 3.78
N PHE A 55 -3.89 -13.84 4.83
CA PHE A 55 -3.71 -12.45 5.27
C PHE A 55 -2.96 -11.60 4.23
N ALA A 56 -1.97 -12.17 3.54
CA ALA A 56 -1.26 -11.49 2.46
C ALA A 56 -2.21 -11.18 1.28
N LEU A 57 -3.00 -12.16 0.84
CA LEU A 57 -3.98 -11.98 -0.22
C LEU A 57 -5.05 -10.93 0.17
N LEU A 58 -5.56 -11.00 1.40
CA LEU A 58 -6.48 -10.00 1.93
C LEU A 58 -5.84 -8.61 1.98
N GLY A 59 -4.58 -8.52 2.42
CA GLY A 59 -3.86 -7.25 2.48
C GLY A 59 -3.66 -6.61 1.11
N VAL A 60 -3.32 -7.42 0.10
CA VAL A 60 -3.24 -6.95 -1.29
C VAL A 60 -4.61 -6.49 -1.78
N GLY A 61 -5.67 -7.26 -1.55
CA GLY A 61 -7.02 -6.89 -1.96
C GLY A 61 -7.50 -5.57 -1.33
N ILE A 62 -7.28 -5.40 -0.03
CA ILE A 62 -7.60 -4.18 0.70
C ILE A 62 -6.79 -2.99 0.19
N ALA A 63 -5.47 -3.17 0.00
CA ALA A 63 -4.59 -2.11 -0.49
C ALA A 63 -5.01 -1.62 -1.88
N LEU A 64 -5.30 -2.55 -2.80
CA LEU A 64 -5.77 -2.23 -4.14
C LEU A 64 -7.13 -1.52 -4.10
N TYR A 65 -8.09 -2.01 -3.31
CA TYR A 65 -9.39 -1.37 -3.17
C TYR A 65 -9.26 0.08 -2.65
N GLN A 66 -8.42 0.30 -1.64
CA GLN A 66 -8.17 1.64 -1.11
C GLN A 66 -7.57 2.57 -2.16
N VAL A 67 -6.55 2.12 -2.91
CA VAL A 67 -5.91 2.94 -3.95
C VAL A 67 -6.89 3.25 -5.08
N ILE A 68 -7.59 2.24 -5.61
CA ILE A 68 -8.59 2.44 -6.66
C ILE A 68 -9.63 3.46 -6.21
N ARG A 69 -10.14 3.33 -4.99
CA ARG A 69 -11.10 4.28 -4.42
C ARG A 69 -10.52 5.67 -4.23
N GLN A 70 -9.24 5.80 -3.89
CA GLN A 70 -8.57 7.08 -3.67
C GLN A 70 -8.22 7.82 -4.97
N VAL A 71 -7.96 7.09 -6.06
CA VAL A 71 -7.68 7.69 -7.38
C VAL A 71 -8.94 7.93 -8.21
N THR A 72 -10.02 7.19 -7.96
CA THR A 72 -11.31 7.36 -8.66
C THR A 72 -12.18 8.45 -8.02
N LYS A 73 -11.88 8.84 -6.78
CA LYS A 73 -12.57 9.91 -6.05
C LYS A 73 -11.84 11.24 -6.23
#